data_AF-A0A183HDN6-F1
#
_entry.id   AF-A0A183HDN6-F1
#
_cell.length_a   1.000
_cell.length_b   1.000
_cell.length_c   1.000
_cell.angle_alpha   90.00
_cell.angle_beta   90.00
_cell.angle_gamma   90.00
#
_symmetry.space_group_name_H-M   'P 1'
#
loop_
_entity.id
_entity.type
_entity.pdbx_description
1 polymer ?
#
loop_
_entity_poly.entity_id
_entity_poly.type
_entity_poly.pdbx_seq_one_letter_code
_entity_poly.pdbx_strand_id
1 'polypeptide(L)'
;MRNERMAMLDDPKHEKHPLLLYFQSASLDHFMLDVIQRVPSSHLEKSLLMVPFGFVPDIIKALGVCIGKHYKAELASRVLVFIVKIHHNHLITQADLIALFDDLCRKVPQGLNDLRDICGFNLAALRLFQKEVEEQSEVKLFADFSELGKKGKKKSRKALMKVFT
;
A
#
# COMPACT_ATOMS: atom_id res chain seq x y z
N MET A 1 -1.26 -12.83 16.99
CA MET A 1 -0.56 -13.37 15.81
C MET A 1 0.54 -14.37 16.16
N ARG A 2 1.53 -14.04 17.00
CA ARG A 2 2.54 -15.02 17.47
C ARG A 2 1.89 -16.23 18.16
N ASN A 3 0.96 -15.97 19.09
CA ASN A 3 0.27 -17.03 19.83
C ASN A 3 -0.61 -17.91 18.92
N GLU A 4 -1.34 -17.31 17.97
CA GLU A 4 -2.12 -18.08 16.97
C GLU A 4 -1.22 -18.92 16.07
N ARG A 5 -0.05 -18.41 15.66
CA ARG A 5 0.92 -19.20 14.90
C ARG A 5 1.45 -20.38 15.71
N MET A 6 1.75 -20.16 17.00
CA MET A 6 2.22 -21.22 17.89
C MET A 6 1.12 -22.26 18.16
N ALA A 7 -0.11 -21.82 18.42
CA ALA A 7 -1.25 -22.71 18.64
C ALA A 7 -1.61 -23.55 17.39
N MET A 8 -1.51 -22.97 16.19
CA MET A 8 -1.66 -23.71 14.93
C MET A 8 -0.54 -24.74 14.68
N LEU A 9 0.65 -24.53 15.25
CA LEU A 9 1.77 -25.46 15.12
C LEU A 9 1.69 -26.60 16.14
N ASP A 10 1.18 -26.33 17.35
CA ASP A 10 1.03 -27.31 18.42
C ASP A 10 -0.19 -28.23 18.25
N ASP A 11 -1.32 -27.73 17.74
CA ASP A 11 -2.54 -28.53 17.55
C ASP A 11 -3.13 -28.37 16.13
N PRO A 12 -3.16 -29.45 15.32
CA PRO A 12 -3.76 -29.42 13.99
C PRO A 12 -5.29 -29.22 13.99
N LYS A 13 -5.97 -29.33 15.14
CA LYS A 13 -7.41 -29.04 15.30
C LYS A 13 -7.69 -27.67 15.93
N HIS A 14 -6.69 -26.82 16.12
CA HIS A 14 -6.88 -25.50 16.72
C HIS A 14 -7.91 -24.65 15.94
N GLU A 15 -9.00 -24.30 16.60
CA GLU A 15 -10.00 -23.40 16.03
C GLU A 15 -9.45 -21.97 15.95
N LYS A 16 -9.54 -21.37 14.75
CA LYS A 16 -9.06 -20.02 14.51
C LYS A 16 -9.80 -19.04 15.41
N HIS A 17 -9.08 -18.07 15.96
CA HIS A 17 -9.68 -16.98 16.74
C HIS A 17 -10.89 -16.34 16.00
N PRO A 18 -12.02 -16.04 16.66
CA PRO A 18 -13.24 -15.54 16.02
C PRO A 18 -13.05 -14.29 15.14
N LEU A 19 -12.12 -13.41 15.53
CA LEU A 19 -11.75 -12.24 14.73
C LEU A 19 -11.11 -12.63 13.37
N LEU A 20 -10.33 -13.70 13.32
CA LEU A 20 -9.76 -14.20 12.06
C LEU A 20 -10.85 -14.75 11.14
N LEU A 21 -11.86 -15.42 11.72
CA LEU A 21 -13.02 -15.92 10.98
C LEU A 21 -13.85 -14.78 10.40
N TYR A 22 -14.05 -13.70 11.17
CA TYR A 22 -14.81 -12.53 10.73
C TYR A 22 -14.17 -11.80 9.54
N PHE A 23 -12.84 -11.66 9.55
CA PHE A 23 -12.13 -10.92 8.49
C PHE A 23 -11.89 -11.75 7.22
N GLN A 24 -12.02 -13.07 7.28
CA GLN A 24 -11.82 -13.98 6.13
C GLN A 24 -10.51 -13.75 5.35
N SER A 25 -9.46 -13.30 6.05
CA SER A 25 -8.17 -13.00 5.42
C SER A 25 -7.46 -14.27 4.95
N ALA A 26 -6.86 -14.23 3.76
CA ALA A 26 -6.18 -15.37 3.13
C ALA A 26 -4.99 -15.91 3.95
N SER A 27 -4.38 -15.08 4.78
CA SER A 27 -3.31 -15.45 5.72
C SER A 27 -3.33 -14.52 6.93
N LEU A 28 -2.71 -14.96 8.03
CA LEU A 28 -2.43 -14.13 9.20
C LEU A 28 -1.70 -12.82 8.82
N ASP A 29 -0.77 -12.86 7.86
CA ASP A 29 -0.09 -11.63 7.42
C ASP A 29 -1.05 -10.66 6.71
N HIS A 30 -2.03 -11.19 5.98
CA HIS A 30 -3.02 -10.38 5.26
C HIS A 30 -4.02 -9.77 6.25
N PHE A 31 -4.38 -10.51 7.30
CA PHE A 31 -5.23 -10.01 8.37
C PHE A 31 -4.66 -8.75 9.02
N MET A 32 -3.34 -8.70 9.27
CA MET A 32 -2.69 -7.50 9.83
C MET A 32 -2.95 -6.28 8.93
N LEU A 33 -2.78 -6.45 7.61
CA LEU A 33 -2.98 -5.37 6.65
C LEU A 33 -4.46 -5.01 6.49
N ASP A 34 -5.37 -5.98 6.58
CA ASP A 34 -6.82 -5.78 6.50
C ASP A 34 -7.34 -4.97 7.70
N VAL A 35 -6.81 -5.24 8.90
CA VAL A 35 -7.11 -4.45 10.10
C VAL A 35 -6.59 -3.03 9.95
N ILE A 36 -5.35 -2.85 9.47
CA ILE A 36 -4.75 -1.54 9.26
C ILE A 36 -5.54 -0.73 8.22
N GLN A 37 -6.03 -1.37 7.16
CA GLN A 37 -6.82 -0.70 6.12
C GLN A 37 -8.13 -0.10 6.65
N ARG A 38 -8.74 -0.70 7.68
CA ARG A 38 -9.98 -0.18 8.27
C ARG A 38 -9.76 1.12 9.05
N VAL A 39 -8.52 1.43 9.42
CA VAL A 39 -8.20 2.69 10.10
C VAL A 39 -8.32 3.84 9.09
N PRO A 40 -9.07 4.90 9.40
CA PRO A 40 -9.14 6.06 8.52
C PRO A 40 -7.75 6.65 8.28
N SER A 41 -7.46 7.04 7.03
CA SER A 41 -6.16 7.60 6.66
C SER A 41 -5.74 8.81 7.52
N SER A 42 -6.70 9.58 8.04
CA SER A 42 -6.47 10.73 8.94
C SER A 42 -5.90 10.33 10.31
N HIS A 43 -6.16 9.10 10.75
CA HIS A 43 -5.75 8.59 12.06
C HIS A 43 -4.67 7.52 11.97
N LEU A 44 -4.44 6.95 10.78
CA LEU A 44 -3.50 5.86 10.54
C LEU A 44 -2.12 6.12 11.17
N GLU A 45 -1.53 7.28 10.89
CA GLU A 45 -0.21 7.65 11.42
C GLU A 45 -0.17 7.72 12.95
N LYS A 46 -1.20 8.33 13.56
CA LYS A 46 -1.31 8.44 15.02
C LYS A 46 -1.53 7.08 15.67
N SER A 47 -2.37 6.24 15.08
CA SER A 47 -2.64 4.88 15.55
C SER A 47 -1.40 4.00 15.48
N LEU A 48 -0.61 4.11 14.42
CA LEU A 48 0.66 3.39 14.27
C LEU A 48 1.72 3.85 15.28
N LEU A 49 1.73 5.13 15.66
CA LEU A 49 2.64 5.66 16.68
C LEU A 49 2.34 5.12 18.09
N MET A 50 1.07 4.80 18.39
CA MET A 50 0.68 4.24 19.70
C MET A 50 0.99 2.75 19.85
N VAL A 51 1.52 2.10 18.80
CA VAL A 51 1.82 0.67 18.83
C VAL A 51 3.05 0.41 19.72
N PRO A 52 2.97 -0.51 20.71
CA PRO A 52 4.13 -0.91 21.49
C PRO A 52 5.20 -1.54 20.60
N PHE A 53 6.47 -1.19 20.83
CA PHE A 53 7.60 -1.62 19.99
C PHE A 53 7.70 -3.15 19.84
N GLY A 54 7.30 -3.94 20.84
CA GLY A 54 7.36 -5.41 20.78
C GLY A 54 6.59 -6.05 19.61
N PHE A 55 5.57 -5.36 19.09
CA PHE A 55 4.78 -5.80 17.93
C PHE A 55 5.30 -5.24 16.60
N VAL A 56 6.15 -4.22 16.61
CA VAL A 56 6.67 -3.56 15.41
C VAL A 56 7.42 -4.54 14.49
N PRO A 57 8.33 -5.41 14.98
CA PRO A 57 8.97 -6.40 14.13
C PRO A 57 8.00 -7.36 13.43
N ASP A 58 6.90 -7.74 14.08
CA ASP A 58 5.90 -8.63 13.47
C ASP A 58 5.11 -7.93 12.37
N ILE A 59 4.77 -6.65 12.59
CA ILE A 59 4.11 -5.82 11.59
C ILE A 59 5.01 -5.69 10.37
N ILE A 60 6.29 -5.37 10.57
CA ILE A 60 7.26 -5.24 9.47
C ILE A 60 7.39 -6.55 8.68
N LYS A 61 7.45 -7.72 9.34
CA LYS A 61 7.45 -9.03 8.66
C LYS A 61 6.20 -9.24 7.81
N ALA A 62 5.03 -8.99 8.39
CA ALA A 62 3.76 -9.17 7.70
C ALA A 62 3.65 -8.26 6.46
N LEU A 63 4.09 -7.01 6.58
CA LEU A 63 4.12 -6.05 5.46
C LEU A 63 5.05 -6.51 4.34
N GLY A 64 6.24 -7.04 4.67
CA GLY A 64 7.17 -7.61 3.69
C GLY A 64 6.55 -8.75 2.88
N VAL A 65 5.86 -9.68 3.56
CA VAL A 65 5.15 -10.79 2.90
C VAL A 65 4.01 -10.28 2.01
N CYS A 66 3.25 -9.28 2.48
CA CYS A 66 2.15 -8.71 1.70
C CYS A 66 2.65 -8.02 0.43
N ILE A 67 3.74 -7.24 0.51
CA ILE A 67 4.33 -6.57 -0.66
C ILE A 67 4.87 -7.60 -1.66
N GLY A 68 5.57 -8.63 -1.18
CA GLY A 68 6.09 -9.71 -2.05
C GLY A 68 4.99 -10.52 -2.75
N LYS A 69 3.78 -10.57 -2.19
CA LYS A 69 2.59 -11.19 -2.81
C LYS A 69 1.70 -10.19 -3.55
N HIS A 70 2.17 -8.95 -3.73
CA HIS A 70 1.42 -7.87 -4.36
C HIS A 70 0.07 -7.53 -3.68
N TYR A 71 -0.11 -7.93 -2.42
CA TYR A 71 -1.35 -7.73 -1.69
C TYR A 71 -1.38 -6.33 -1.08
N LYS A 72 -2.27 -5.46 -1.61
CA LYS A 72 -2.46 -4.07 -1.17
C LYS A 72 -1.11 -3.34 -1.00
N ALA A 73 -0.23 -3.50 -1.98
CA ALA A 73 1.17 -3.08 -1.90
C ALA A 73 1.35 -1.57 -1.62
N GLU A 74 0.43 -0.71 -2.09
CA GLU A 74 0.47 0.73 -1.81
C GLU A 74 0.29 1.02 -0.30
N LEU A 75 -0.74 0.45 0.32
CA LEU A 75 -0.96 0.61 1.76
C LEU A 75 0.21 0.00 2.55
N ALA A 76 0.64 -1.20 2.16
CA ALA A 76 1.71 -1.89 2.87
C ALA A 76 3.04 -1.11 2.82
N SER A 77 3.40 -0.59 1.65
CA SER A 77 4.60 0.24 1.46
C SER A 77 4.53 1.56 2.23
N ARG A 78 3.37 2.25 2.20
CA ARG A 78 3.16 3.49 2.97
C ARG A 78 3.35 3.25 4.47
N VAL A 79 2.72 2.21 5.00
CA VAL A 79 2.81 1.84 6.43
C VAL A 79 4.24 1.42 6.78
N LEU A 80 4.91 0.63 5.92
CA LEU A 80 6.27 0.19 6.15
C LEU A 80 7.24 1.38 6.26
N VAL A 81 7.20 2.31 5.31
CA VAL A 81 8.06 3.52 5.33
C VAL A 81 7.80 4.35 6.58
N PHE A 82 6.54 4.49 7.00
CA PHE A 82 6.18 5.25 8.19
C PHE A 82 6.75 4.63 9.48
N ILE A 83 6.55 3.32 9.66
CA ILE A 83 7.04 2.59 10.85
C ILE A 83 8.57 2.65 10.92
N VAL A 84 9.25 2.43 9.79
CA VAL A 84 10.72 2.47 9.74
C VAL A 84 11.25 3.86 10.09
N LYS A 85 10.61 4.93 9.58
CA LYS A 85 11.00 6.30 9.91
C LYS A 85 10.87 6.62 11.40
N ILE A 86 9.79 6.19 12.04
CA ILE A 86 9.53 6.49 13.45
C ILE A 86 10.42 5.69 14.37
N HIS A 87 10.56 4.38 14.12
CA HIS A 87 11.24 3.48 15.02
C HIS A 87 12.72 3.25 14.68
N HIS A 88 13.29 3.97 13.71
CA HIS A 88 14.67 3.76 13.24
C HIS A 88 15.70 3.62 14.38
N ASN A 89 15.62 4.48 15.40
CA ASN A 89 16.52 4.44 16.55
C ASN A 89 16.46 3.10 17.30
N HIS A 90 15.28 2.57 17.57
CA HIS A 90 15.10 1.29 18.25
C HIS A 90 15.41 0.10 17.33
N LEU A 91 15.18 0.24 16.03
CA LEU A 91 15.45 -0.81 15.04
C LEU A 91 16.95 -1.05 14.85
N ILE A 92 17.77 0.00 14.87
CA ILE A 92 19.23 -0.10 14.70
C ILE A 92 19.91 -0.73 15.93
N THR A 93 19.34 -0.58 17.13
CA THR A 93 19.90 -1.14 18.37
C THR A 93 19.84 -2.67 18.42
N GLN A 94 18.88 -3.30 17.73
CA GLN A 94 18.67 -4.74 17.79
C GLN A 94 19.27 -5.44 16.57
N ALA A 95 20.42 -6.11 16.77
CA ALA A 95 21.15 -6.79 15.69
C ALA A 95 20.31 -7.84 14.93
N ASP A 96 19.39 -8.52 15.61
CA ASP A 96 18.50 -9.53 15.01
C ASP A 96 17.54 -8.96 13.96
N LEU A 97 17.26 -7.65 14.01
CA LEU A 97 16.38 -6.99 13.05
C LEU A 97 17.13 -6.61 11.76
N ILE A 98 18.47 -6.56 11.79
CA ILE A 98 19.29 -6.16 10.64
C ILE A 98 19.12 -7.15 9.48
N ALA A 99 19.18 -8.45 9.76
CA ALA A 99 19.00 -9.49 8.74
C ALA A 99 17.60 -9.42 8.09
N LEU A 100 16.58 -9.12 8.89
CA LEU A 100 15.22 -8.92 8.42
C LEU A 100 15.08 -7.68 7.54
N PHE A 101 15.78 -6.60 7.87
CA PHE A 101 15.81 -5.41 7.04
C PHE A 101 16.53 -5.63 5.72
N ASP A 102 17.65 -6.36 5.70
CA ASP A 102 18.35 -6.68 4.46
C ASP A 102 17.44 -7.48 3.51
N ASP A 103 16.71 -8.46 4.06
CA ASP A 103 15.69 -9.22 3.35
C ASP A 103 14.57 -8.33 2.78
N LEU A 104 14.08 -7.37 3.56
CA LEU A 104 13.04 -6.42 3.12
C LEU A 104 13.53 -5.47 2.05
N CYS A 105 14.75 -4.95 2.20
CA CYS A 105 15.39 -4.07 1.22
C CYS A 105 15.56 -4.76 -0.14
N ARG A 106 15.61 -6.09 -0.18
CA ARG A 106 15.60 -6.86 -1.43
C ARG A 106 14.17 -7.15 -1.94
N LYS A 107 13.31 -7.71 -1.09
CA LYS A 107 11.98 -8.21 -1.48
C LYS A 107 10.99 -7.10 -1.81
N VAL A 108 11.03 -5.98 -1.08
CA VAL A 108 10.06 -4.88 -1.22
C VAL A 108 10.25 -4.14 -2.55
N PRO A 109 11.45 -3.67 -2.93
CA PRO A 109 11.65 -3.03 -4.22
C PRO A 109 11.38 -3.97 -5.40
N GLN A 110 11.74 -5.25 -5.29
CA GLN A 110 11.44 -6.25 -6.31
C GLN A 110 9.92 -6.36 -6.54
N GLY A 111 9.14 -6.62 -5.49
CA GLY A 111 7.69 -6.75 -5.62
C GLY A 111 6.98 -5.47 -6.09
N LEU A 112 7.55 -4.28 -5.80
CA LEU A 112 7.04 -3.01 -6.31
C LEU A 112 7.42 -2.76 -7.77
N ASN A 113 8.63 -3.14 -8.19
CA ASN A 113 9.03 -3.05 -9.60
C ASN A 113 8.19 -3.97 -10.47
N ASP A 114 7.96 -5.21 -10.03
CA ASP A 114 7.11 -6.16 -10.76
C ASP A 114 5.69 -5.61 -10.97
N LEU A 115 5.10 -5.01 -9.93
CA LEU A 115 3.80 -4.33 -10.02
C LEU A 115 3.83 -3.15 -10.98
N ARG A 116 4.88 -2.32 -10.90
CA ARG A 116 5.04 -1.17 -11.80
C ARG A 116 5.16 -1.63 -13.25
N ASP A 117 5.89 -2.71 -13.50
CA ASP A 117 6.16 -3.20 -14.84
C ASP A 117 4.88 -3.83 -15.45
N ILE A 118 4.11 -4.59 -14.67
CA ILE A 118 2.77 -5.09 -15.08
C ILE A 118 1.83 -3.92 -15.40
N CYS A 119 1.70 -2.96 -14.48
CA CYS A 119 0.84 -1.80 -14.69
C CYS A 119 1.32 -0.94 -15.87
N GLY A 120 2.63 -0.77 -16.03
CA GLY A 120 3.25 -0.01 -17.11
C GLY A 120 3.03 -0.66 -18.47
N PHE A 121 3.21 -1.97 -18.56
CA PHE A 121 2.94 -2.74 -19.77
C PHE A 121 1.46 -2.69 -20.15
N ASN A 122 0.56 -2.95 -19.19
CA ASN A 122 -0.89 -2.92 -19.43
C ASN A 122 -1.34 -1.51 -19.84
N LEU A 123 -0.82 -0.46 -19.21
CA LEU A 123 -1.14 0.91 -19.57
C LEU A 123 -0.64 1.27 -20.98
N ALA A 124 0.54 0.80 -21.36
CA ALA A 124 1.08 1.00 -22.72
C ALA A 124 0.21 0.29 -23.76
N ALA A 125 -0.18 -0.96 -23.50
CA ALA A 125 -1.09 -1.73 -24.36
C ALA A 125 -2.46 -1.05 -24.50
N LEU A 126 -3.06 -0.61 -23.40
CA LEU A 126 -4.33 0.11 -23.42
C LEU A 126 -4.24 1.44 -24.18
N ARG A 127 -3.14 2.18 -24.06
CA ARG A 127 -2.91 3.41 -24.84
C ARG A 127 -2.78 3.14 -26.33
N LEU A 128 -2.16 2.02 -26.71
CA LEU A 128 -2.07 1.60 -28.11
C LEU A 128 -3.45 1.24 -28.66
N PHE A 129 -4.23 0.43 -27.93
CA PHE A 129 -5.60 0.11 -28.32
C PHE A 129 -6.50 1.35 -28.38
N GLN A 130 -6.35 2.28 -27.44
CA GLN A 130 -7.05 3.57 -27.50
C GLN A 130 -6.75 4.30 -28.81
N LYS A 131 -5.46 4.37 -29.22
CA LYS A 131 -5.05 5.03 -30.45
C LYS A 131 -5.62 4.34 -31.70
N GLU A 132 -5.60 3.00 -31.75
CA GLU A 132 -6.16 2.24 -32.88
C GLU A 132 -7.67 2.45 -33.02
N VAL A 133 -8.40 2.48 -31.90
CA VAL A 133 -9.85 2.76 -31.90
C VAL A 133 -10.13 4.20 -32.35
N GLU A 134 -9.35 5.18 -31.89
CA GLU A 134 -9.45 6.58 -32.32
C GLU A 134 -9.16 6.76 -33.82
N GLU A 135 -8.24 5.97 -34.38
CA GLU A 135 -7.89 5.99 -35.82
C GLU A 135 -8.97 5.34 -36.69
N GLN A 136 -9.55 4.22 -36.26
CA GLN A 136 -10.65 3.55 -36.97
C GLN A 136 -11.98 4.30 -36.91
N SER A 137 -12.20 5.09 -35.86
CA SER A 137 -13.50 5.75 -35.64
C SER A 137 -13.62 7.12 -36.33
N GLU A 138 -12.60 7.63 -37.01
CA GLU A 138 -12.48 9.00 -37.60
C GLU A 138 -12.87 10.18 -36.67
N VAL A 139 -13.22 9.92 -35.42
CA VAL A 139 -13.59 10.90 -34.41
C VAL A 139 -12.52 10.88 -33.32
N LYS A 140 -11.75 11.96 -33.22
CA LYS A 140 -10.92 12.26 -32.05
C LYS A 140 -11.81 12.51 -30.83
N LEU A 141 -12.38 11.45 -30.25
CA LEU A 141 -13.39 11.55 -29.18
C LEU A 141 -12.86 12.15 -27.86
N PHE A 142 -11.55 12.34 -27.70
CA PHE A 142 -10.96 12.74 -26.40
C PHE A 142 -9.91 13.84 -26.46
N ALA A 143 -9.87 14.66 -27.51
CA ALA A 143 -8.91 15.77 -27.57
C ALA A 143 -9.05 16.79 -26.42
N ASP A 144 -10.16 16.84 -25.66
CA ASP A 144 -10.45 18.01 -24.80
C ASP A 144 -10.79 17.77 -23.32
N PHE A 145 -10.73 16.53 -22.78
CA PHE A 145 -11.03 16.34 -21.34
C PHE A 145 -9.93 16.85 -20.39
N SER A 146 -8.67 16.87 -20.84
CA SER A 146 -7.55 17.43 -20.05
C SER A 146 -7.51 18.96 -20.08
N GLU A 147 -8.07 19.59 -21.12
CA GLU A 147 -8.17 21.06 -21.22
C GLU A 147 -9.33 21.65 -20.43
N LEU A 148 -10.45 20.92 -20.31
CA LEU A 148 -11.62 21.34 -19.51
C LEU A 148 -11.25 21.58 -18.03
N GLY A 149 -10.42 20.72 -17.43
CA GLY A 149 -9.94 20.90 -16.05
C GLY A 149 -8.96 22.08 -15.88
N LYS A 150 -8.20 22.42 -16.93
CA LYS A 150 -7.26 23.56 -16.91
C LYS A 150 -7.98 24.90 -17.06
N LYS A 151 -9.07 24.98 -17.83
CA LYS A 151 -9.89 26.20 -18.00
C LYS A 151 -10.62 26.58 -16.69
N GLY A 152 -11.12 25.60 -15.92
CA GLY A 152 -11.75 25.85 -14.61
C GLY A 152 -10.79 26.45 -13.57
N LYS A 153 -9.57 25.90 -13.46
CA LYS A 153 -8.52 26.45 -12.56
C LYS A 153 -8.04 27.84 -12.96
N LYS A 154 -8.02 28.17 -14.27
CA LYS A 154 -7.62 29.50 -14.77
C LYS A 154 -8.68 30.57 -14.51
N LYS A 155 -9.98 30.23 -14.57
CA LYS A 155 -11.09 31.15 -14.19
C LYS A 155 -11.12 31.44 -12.68
N SER A 156 -10.95 30.42 -11.84
CA SER A 156 -10.93 30.58 -10.37
C SER A 156 -9.78 31.49 -9.90
N ARG A 157 -8.57 31.34 -10.47
CA ARG A 157 -7.42 32.22 -10.15
C ARG A 157 -7.63 33.68 -10.55
N LYS A 158 -8.32 33.96 -11.67
CA LYS A 158 -8.63 35.33 -12.10
C LYS A 158 -9.71 36.00 -11.25
N ALA A 159 -10.67 35.23 -10.73
CA ALA A 159 -11.70 35.74 -9.82
C ALA A 159 -11.10 36.11 -8.45
N LEU A 160 -10.21 35.25 -7.91
CA LEU A 160 -9.51 35.53 -6.65
C LEU A 160 -8.61 36.77 -6.73
N MET A 161 -7.93 37.03 -7.85
CA MET A 161 -7.12 38.24 -8.00
C MET A 161 -7.94 39.53 -8.10
N LYS A 162 -9.18 39.49 -8.61
CA LYS A 162 -10.04 40.68 -8.74
C LYS A 162 -10.75 41.08 -7.44
N VAL A 163 -10.80 40.21 -6.44
CA VAL A 163 -11.40 40.52 -5.12
C VAL A 163 -10.37 41.18 -4.18
N PHE A 164 -9.09 41.15 -4.54
CA PHE A 164 -7.98 41.73 -3.76
C PHE A 164 -7.33 42.96 -4.45
N THR A 165 -8.08 43.69 -5.28
CA THR A 165 -7.71 45.01 -5.80
C THR A 165 -8.90 45.94 -5.64
#